data_AF-A0A1L9C4E3-F1
#
_entry.id   AF-A0A1L9C4E3-F1
#
_cell.length_a   1.000
_cell.length_b   1.000
_cell.length_c   1.000
_cell.angle_alpha   90.00
_cell.angle_beta   90.00
_cell.angle_gamma   90.00
#
_symmetry.space_group_name_H-M   'P 1'
#
loop_
_entity.id
_entity.type
_entity.pdbx_description
1 polymer ?
#
loop_
_entity_poly.entity_id
_entity_poly.type
_entity_poly.pdbx_seq_one_letter_code
_entity_poly.pdbx_strand_id
1 'polypeptide(L)' 'MPTAAPDRPGLADRLFFKITQPHNLARILRWAWLISLMMLVFGYLIIYFRVSEYLNI' A
#
# COMPACT_ATOMS: atom_id res chain seq x y z
N MET A 1 -33.63 -24.48 27.70
CA MET A 1 -32.76 -23.29 27.87
C MET A 1 -32.15 -22.99 26.52
N PRO A 2 -32.31 -21.80 25.92
CA PRO A 2 -31.59 -21.50 24.70
C PRO A 2 -30.14 -21.18 25.09
N THR A 3 -29.22 -22.09 24.81
CA THR A 3 -27.79 -21.82 24.89
C THR A 3 -27.41 -21.01 23.65
N ALA A 4 -27.58 -19.69 23.72
CA ALA A 4 -26.98 -18.78 22.75
C ALA A 4 -25.45 -18.91 22.92
N ALA A 5 -24.82 -19.66 22.01
CA ALA A 5 -23.36 -19.70 21.95
C ALA A 5 -22.85 -18.27 21.73
N PRO A 6 -21.79 -17.82 22.43
CA PRO A 6 -21.29 -16.47 22.26
C PRO A 6 -20.82 -16.31 20.80
N ASP A 7 -21.40 -15.34 20.09
CA ASP A 7 -21.01 -14.94 18.75
C ASP A 7 -19.53 -14.58 18.74
N ARG A 8 -18.69 -15.58 18.46
CA ARG A 8 -17.25 -15.42 18.38
C ARG A 8 -17.01 -14.57 17.12
N PRO A 9 -16.44 -13.35 17.24
CA PRO A 9 -16.25 -12.49 16.08
C PRO A 9 -15.45 -13.27 15.04
N GLY A 10 -16.00 -13.33 13.82
CA GLY A 10 -15.43 -14.09 12.72
C GLY A 10 -13.96 -13.71 12.51
N LEU A 11 -13.16 -14.67 12.03
CA LEU A 11 -11.75 -14.43 11.75
C LEU A 11 -11.52 -13.20 10.84
N ALA A 12 -12.46 -12.92 9.94
CA ALA A 12 -12.48 -11.72 9.10
C ALA A 12 -12.58 -10.42 9.92
N ASP A 13 -13.48 -10.35 10.91
CA ASP A 13 -13.68 -9.16 11.76
C ASP A 13 -12.39 -8.80 12.53
N ARG A 14 -11.69 -9.82 13.04
CA ARG A 14 -10.38 -9.64 13.69
C ARG A 14 -9.30 -9.16 12.74
N LEU A 15 -9.32 -9.60 11.47
CA LEU A 15 -8.37 -9.17 10.46
C LEU A 15 -8.63 -7.72 10.06
N PHE A 16 -9.88 -7.34 9.83
CA PHE A 16 -10.25 -5.94 9.57
C PHE A 16 -9.84 -5.05 10.73
N PHE A 17 -10.14 -5.41 11.98
CA PHE A 17 -9.74 -4.64 13.15
C PHE A 17 -8.22 -4.49 13.28
N LYS A 18 -7.45 -5.54 12.96
CA LYS A 18 -5.97 -5.51 13.04
C LYS A 18 -5.32 -4.75 11.87
N ILE A 19 -5.94 -4.77 10.70
CA ILE A 19 -5.47 -4.05 9.50
C ILE A 19 -5.82 -2.56 9.60
N THR A 20 -7.01 -2.23 10.12
CA THR A 20 -7.45 -0.83 10.32
C THR A 20 -6.83 -0.16 11.54
N GLN A 21 -5.99 -0.86 12.30
CA GLN A 21 -5.19 -0.21 13.34
C GLN A 21 -4.34 0.91 12.71
N PRO A 22 -4.45 2.16 13.22
CA PRO A 22 -3.85 3.34 12.60
C PRO A 22 -2.33 3.21 12.47
N HIS A 23 -1.69 2.44 13.35
CA HIS A 23 -0.26 2.16 13.32
C HIS A 23 0.20 1.36 12.10
N ASN A 24 -0.59 0.35 11.71
CA ASN A 24 -0.27 -0.51 10.57
C ASN A 24 -0.57 0.23 9.25
N LEU A 25 -1.69 0.97 9.22
CA LEU A 25 -2.07 1.82 8.08
C LEU A 25 -1.05 2.93 7.81
N ALA A 26 -0.60 3.65 8.84
CA ALA A 26 0.39 4.71 8.68
C ALA A 26 1.73 4.19 8.12
N ARG A 27 2.12 2.96 8.51
CA ARG A 27 3.31 2.29 7.99
C ARG A 27 3.12 1.90 6.51
N ILE A 28 1.99 1.28 6.17
CA ILE A 28 1.68 0.90 4.78
C ILE A 28 1.64 2.14 3.89
N LEU A 29 0.96 3.20 4.34
CA LEU A 29 0.89 4.46 3.63
C LEU A 29 2.29 5.08 3.48
N ARG A 30 3.13 5.01 4.52
CA ARG A 30 4.51 5.51 4.48
C ARG A 30 5.36 4.83 3.40
N TRP A 31 5.20 3.53 3.22
CA TRP A 31 5.89 2.79 2.16
C TRP A 31 5.25 3.03 0.80
N ALA A 32 3.92 3.11 0.73
CA ALA A 32 3.18 3.32 -0.51
C ALA A 32 3.57 4.65 -1.17
N TRP A 33 3.66 5.75 -0.41
CA TRP A 33 4.07 7.03 -0.99
C TRP A 33 5.54 7.03 -1.44
N LEU A 34 6.43 6.33 -0.71
CA LEU A 34 7.83 6.22 -1.09
C LEU A 34 8.02 5.42 -2.39
N ILE A 35 7.27 4.32 -2.54
CA ILE A 35 7.25 3.53 -3.77
C ILE A 35 6.67 4.35 -4.94
N SER A 36 5.59 5.10 -4.69
CA SER A 36 5.01 5.99 -5.69
C SER A 36 6.01 7.05 -6.17
N LEU A 37 6.76 7.65 -5.24
CA LEU A 37 7.81 8.61 -5.58
C LEU A 37 8.93 7.97 -6.39
N MET A 38 9.39 6.78 -6.02
CA MET A 38 10.39 6.04 -6.78
C MET A 38 9.92 5.75 -8.20
N MET A 39 8.67 5.32 -8.36
CA MET A 39 8.09 5.03 -9.68
C MET A 39 8.03 6.28 -10.57
N LEU A 40 7.72 7.44 -9.98
CA LEU A 40 7.75 8.72 -10.70
C LEU A 40 9.15 9.07 -11.19
N VAL A 41 10.16 8.94 -10.32
CA VAL A 41 11.57 9.21 -10.66
C VAL A 41 12.04 8.27 -11.76
N PHE A 42 11.78 6.96 -11.64
CA PHE A 42 12.14 6.00 -12.68
C PHE A 42 11.43 6.28 -14.01
N GLY A 43 10.13 6.60 -13.98
CA GLY A 43 9.38 6.98 -15.18
C GLY A 43 9.99 8.20 -15.86
N TYR A 44 10.34 9.23 -15.09
CA TYR A 44 11.03 10.41 -15.60
C TYR A 44 12.38 10.08 -16.22
N LEU A 45 13.21 9.27 -15.54
CA LEU A 45 14.53 8.87 -16.05
C LEU A 45 14.43 8.09 -17.36
N ILE A 46 13.47 7.17 -17.47
CA ILE A 46 13.25 6.40 -18.71
C ILE A 46 12.92 7.35 -19.88
N ILE A 47 12.00 8.29 -19.66
CA ILE A 47 11.64 9.29 -20.68
C ILE A 47 12.85 10.15 -21.03
N TYR A 48 13.56 10.65 -20.00
CA TYR A 48 14.75 11.48 -20.17
C TYR A 48 15.82 10.77 -21.02
N PHE A 49 16.19 9.54 -20.68
CA PHE A 49 17.21 8.80 -21.43
C PHE A 49 16.78 8.54 -22.87
N ARG A 50 15.50 8.19 -23.09
CA ARG A 50 14.98 8.01 -24.46
C ARG A 50 15.05 9.30 -25.26
N VAL A 51 14.66 10.42 -24.67
CA VAL A 51 14.70 11.73 -25.33
C VAL A 51 16.16 12.17 -25.56
N SER A 52 17.06 11.96 -24.61
CA SER A 52 18.50 12.24 -24.76
C SER A 52 19.09 11.47 -25.93
N GLU A 53 18.76 10.18 -26.04
CA GLU A 53 19.16 9.32 -27.16
C GLU A 53 18.62 9.84 -28.49
N TYR A 54 17.36 10.26 -28.54
CA TYR A 54 16.77 10.88 -29.74
C TYR A 54 17.42 12.20 -30.13
N LEU A 55 17.81 13.01 -29.14
CA LEU A 55 18.39 14.34 -29.36
C LEU A 55 19.92 14.30 -29.50
N ASN A 56 20.55 13.13 -29.29
CA ASN A 56 21.99 12.91 -29.36
C ASN A 56 22.79 13.88 -28.46
N ILE A 57 22.26 14.14 -27.26
CA ILE A 57 22.84 14.97 -26.19
C ILE A 57 23.16 14.09 -24.99
#